data_AF-A0A257DC93-F1
#
_entry.id   AF-A0A257DC93-F1
#
_cell.length_a   1.000
_cell.length_b   1.000
_cell.length_c   1.000
_cell.angle_alpha   90.00
_cell.angle_beta   90.00
_cell.angle_gamma   90.00
#
_symmetry.space_group_name_H-M   'P 1'
#
loop_
_entity.id
_entity.type
_entity.pdbx_description
1 polymer ?
#
loop_
_entity_poly.entity_id
_entity_poly.type
_entity_poly.pdbx_seq_one_letter_code
_entity_poly.pdbx_strand_id
1 'polypeptide(L)'
;MAVLSSTRGARRAASVWPSESRRSPDHRQTTVNAQRIAVTHALTQASDFTQVLNAPPRARTPHFVLHHLPRRPTTGKEVRSTLGEADLSTAPTPELSLPVDQSPVTGLWLGLVVPKRHAKRAVTRTLLKRRIRAAVAGAATSLPAGLWVVRLRSPFARTEFISAASERLGRAAADELSLLMATAVARSPR
;
A
#
# COMPACT_ATOMS: atom_id res chain seq x y z
N MET A 1 32.58 43.94 -53.78
CA MET A 1 33.63 44.68 -53.04
C MET A 1 32.95 45.48 -51.94
N ALA A 2 33.19 45.15 -50.66
CA ALA A 2 33.08 45.99 -49.44
C ALA A 2 31.64 46.52 -49.06
N VAL A 3 31.12 46.66 -47.83
CA VAL A 3 31.50 46.57 -46.39
C VAL A 3 30.19 46.45 -45.56
N LEU A 4 30.32 46.23 -44.24
CA LEU A 4 29.43 46.50 -43.10
C LEU A 4 28.67 45.28 -42.53
N SER A 5 28.57 45.01 -41.22
CA SER A 5 29.21 45.55 -40.00
C SER A 5 28.81 44.65 -38.82
N SER A 6 29.68 44.61 -37.81
CA SER A 6 29.56 43.90 -36.53
C SER A 6 28.68 44.64 -35.50
N THR A 7 27.89 43.89 -34.70
CA THR A 7 27.40 44.26 -33.36
C THR A 7 27.10 42.96 -32.58
N ARG A 8 27.98 42.46 -31.69
CA ARG A 8 28.15 42.73 -30.25
C ARG A 8 26.89 42.62 -29.36
N GLY A 9 26.89 41.58 -28.50
CA GLY A 9 26.88 41.76 -27.04
C GLY A 9 25.57 41.43 -26.28
N ALA A 10 25.63 40.42 -25.43
CA ALA A 10 24.83 40.38 -24.19
C ALA A 10 25.68 39.80 -23.05
N ARG A 11 25.84 40.60 -21.99
CA ARG A 11 26.45 40.27 -20.68
C ARG A 11 25.40 40.56 -19.60
N ARG A 12 25.57 39.91 -18.43
CA ARG A 12 24.95 40.19 -17.11
C ARG A 12 23.48 39.72 -16.98
N ALA A 13 22.98 39.31 -15.81
CA ALA A 13 23.38 39.63 -14.44
C ALA A 13 23.11 38.50 -13.44
N ALA A 14 24.04 38.34 -12.50
CA ALA A 14 23.76 37.86 -11.15
C ALA A 14 22.98 38.92 -10.38
N SER A 15 22.07 38.54 -9.50
CA SER A 15 21.68 39.29 -8.29
C SER A 15 20.81 38.42 -7.38
N VAL A 16 21.28 38.13 -6.17
CA VAL A 16 20.80 38.71 -4.90
C VAL A 16 19.68 37.86 -4.27
N TRP A 17 20.08 37.09 -3.27
CA TRP A 17 19.19 36.57 -2.23
C TRP A 17 18.86 37.69 -1.23
N PRO A 18 17.59 37.88 -0.83
CA PRO A 18 17.27 38.70 0.33
C PRO A 18 17.31 37.88 1.62
N SER A 19 17.93 38.52 2.61
CA SER A 19 18.08 38.18 4.01
C SER A 19 16.78 37.86 4.77
N GLU A 20 16.83 36.77 5.53
CA GLU A 20 16.59 36.71 6.98
C GLU A 20 15.57 37.70 7.58
N SER A 21 14.40 37.19 7.91
CA SER A 21 13.48 37.80 8.88
C SER A 21 13.19 36.82 10.02
N ARG A 22 13.97 37.02 11.10
CA ARG A 22 13.60 37.06 12.52
C ARG A 22 12.66 35.96 13.04
N ARG A 23 13.21 35.20 14.00
CA ARG A 23 12.49 34.44 15.03
C ARG A 23 11.37 35.26 15.65
N SER A 24 10.21 34.64 15.77
CA SER A 24 9.31 34.85 16.91
C SER A 24 8.87 33.46 17.42
N PRO A 25 9.10 33.11 18.69
CA PRO A 25 8.76 31.80 19.24
C PRO A 25 7.48 31.90 20.05
N ASP A 26 6.33 31.55 19.47
CA ASP A 26 5.18 31.15 20.29
C ASP A 26 4.20 30.27 19.51
N HIS A 27 4.38 28.96 19.59
CA HIS A 27 3.28 28.01 19.47
C HIS A 27 3.47 26.92 20.52
N ARG A 28 2.96 27.20 21.73
CA ARG A 28 2.59 26.17 22.69
C ARG A 28 1.66 25.16 22.01
N GLN A 29 1.94 23.88 22.27
CA GLN A 29 1.05 22.73 22.12
C GLN A 29 0.65 22.37 20.68
N THR A 30 1.25 21.31 20.16
CA THR A 30 0.49 20.08 19.85
C THR A 30 1.49 18.93 19.87
N THR A 31 1.25 18.01 20.78
CA THR A 31 1.89 16.69 20.87
C THR A 31 2.12 16.13 19.47
N VAL A 32 3.39 16.03 19.08
CA VAL A 32 3.84 15.22 17.95
C VAL A 32 3.44 13.79 18.26
N ASN A 33 2.25 13.42 17.81
CA ASN A 33 1.73 12.07 17.81
C ASN A 33 2.71 11.27 16.97
N ALA A 34 3.65 10.59 17.63
CA ALA A 34 4.69 9.79 16.99
C ALA A 34 3.99 8.81 16.05
N GLN A 35 3.93 9.17 14.77
CA GLN A 35 3.19 8.45 13.75
C GLN A 35 3.76 7.03 13.71
N ARG A 36 3.06 6.07 14.31
CA ARG A 36 3.43 4.66 14.20
C ARG A 36 3.34 4.32 12.72
N ILE A 37 4.51 4.20 12.09
CA ILE A 37 4.63 3.74 10.71
C ILE A 37 4.20 2.28 10.72
N ALA A 38 2.94 2.03 10.38
CA ALA A 38 2.45 0.67 10.21
C ALA A 38 3.02 0.12 8.90
N VAL A 39 3.95 -0.81 9.01
CA VAL A 39 4.55 -1.46 7.84
C VAL A 39 3.55 -2.45 7.26
N THR A 40 3.14 -2.20 6.01
CA THR A 40 2.28 -3.10 5.25
C THR A 40 3.14 -4.05 4.42
N HIS A 41 3.12 -5.34 4.77
CA HIS A 41 3.83 -6.39 4.06
C HIS A 41 2.91 -7.08 3.04
N ALA A 42 3.47 -7.65 1.97
CA ALA A 42 2.69 -8.44 1.02
C ALA A 42 2.44 -9.86 1.56
N LEU A 43 1.21 -10.35 1.47
CA LEU A 43 0.89 -11.75 1.73
C LEU A 43 1.23 -12.60 0.50
N THR A 44 2.05 -13.64 0.67
CA THR A 44 2.57 -14.45 -0.45
C THR A 44 2.14 -15.92 -0.40
N GLN A 45 1.90 -16.49 0.78
CA GLN A 45 1.64 -17.92 0.95
C GLN A 45 0.18 -18.29 0.64
N ALA A 46 -0.01 -19.29 -0.22
CA ALA A 46 -1.34 -19.76 -0.63
C ALA A 46 -2.18 -20.33 0.55
N SER A 47 -1.52 -20.97 1.51
CA SER A 47 -2.15 -21.46 2.74
C SER A 47 -2.77 -20.32 3.55
N ASP A 48 -2.02 -19.22 3.73
CA ASP A 48 -2.49 -18.05 4.46
C ASP A 48 -3.65 -17.35 3.73
N PHE A 49 -3.60 -17.25 2.40
CA PHE A 49 -4.74 -16.76 1.61
C PHE A 49 -6.00 -17.60 1.85
N THR A 50 -5.86 -18.93 1.82
CA THR A 50 -6.99 -19.86 2.03
C THR A 50 -7.57 -19.70 3.43
N GLN A 51 -6.72 -19.64 4.46
CA GLN A 51 -7.14 -19.44 5.84
C GLN A 51 -7.91 -18.12 6.03
N VAL A 52 -7.40 -17.01 5.48
CA VAL A 52 -8.06 -15.70 5.60
C VAL A 52 -9.39 -15.66 4.83
N LEU A 53 -9.47 -16.29 3.67
CA LEU A 53 -10.70 -16.34 2.88
C LEU A 53 -11.79 -17.22 3.52
N ASN A 54 -11.41 -18.22 4.31
CA ASN A 54 -12.33 -19.03 5.12
C ASN A 54 -12.82 -18.29 6.37
N ALA A 55 -12.11 -17.25 6.83
CA ALA A 55 -12.54 -16.42 7.95
C ALA A 55 -13.76 -15.56 7.57
N PRO A 56 -14.66 -15.27 8.53
CA PRO A 56 -15.81 -14.41 8.27
C PRO A 56 -15.35 -13.02 7.79
N PRO A 57 -16.00 -12.46 6.77
CA PRO A 57 -15.62 -11.15 6.25
C PRO A 57 -15.90 -10.06 7.28
N ARG A 58 -14.89 -9.23 7.53
CA ARG A 58 -14.95 -8.15 8.50
C ARG A 58 -15.77 -6.97 8.02
N ALA A 59 -15.65 -6.63 6.74
CA ALA A 59 -16.40 -5.55 6.10
C ALA A 59 -16.75 -5.93 4.65
N ARG A 60 -17.84 -5.36 4.14
CA ARG A 60 -18.34 -5.60 2.78
C ARG A 60 -18.85 -4.30 2.19
N THR A 61 -18.60 -4.10 0.91
CA THR A 61 -19.27 -3.12 0.06
C THR A 61 -19.91 -3.86 -1.13
N PRO A 62 -20.60 -3.16 -2.05
CA PRO A 62 -21.11 -3.77 -3.28
C PRO A 62 -20.01 -4.49 -4.07
N HIS A 63 -18.84 -3.85 -4.26
CA HIS A 63 -17.77 -4.41 -5.10
C HIS A 63 -16.65 -5.12 -4.32
N PHE A 64 -16.43 -4.78 -3.04
CA PHE A 64 -15.32 -5.30 -2.26
C PHE A 64 -15.74 -6.08 -1.02
N VAL A 65 -14.91 -7.03 -0.63
CA VAL A 65 -15.00 -7.74 0.64
C VAL A 65 -13.64 -7.71 1.30
N LEU A 66 -13.63 -7.42 2.59
CA LEU A 66 -12.44 -7.42 3.42
C LEU A 66 -12.51 -8.56 4.42
N HIS A 67 -11.48 -9.39 4.42
CA HIS A 67 -11.27 -10.46 5.39
C HIS A 67 -10.11 -10.10 6.31
N HIS A 68 -10.22 -10.52 7.57
CA HIS A 68 -9.21 -10.30 8.58
C HIS A 68 -9.03 -11.55 9.43
N LEU A 69 -7.78 -11.91 9.69
CA LEU A 69 -7.42 -12.94 10.64
C LEU A 69 -6.29 -12.40 11.54
N PRO A 70 -6.45 -12.35 12.87
CA PRO A 70 -5.43 -11.86 13.80
C PRO A 70 -4.31 -12.91 13.98
N ARG A 71 -3.63 -13.25 12.88
CA ARG A 71 -2.55 -14.24 12.82
C ARG A 71 -1.35 -13.64 12.08
N ARG A 72 -0.17 -14.17 12.32
CA ARG A 72 1.00 -13.90 11.48
C ARG A 72 1.03 -14.86 10.29
N PRO A 73 1.63 -14.47 9.16
CA PRO A 73 1.76 -15.35 8.01
C PRO A 73 2.71 -16.50 8.33
N THR A 74 2.47 -17.63 7.70
CA THR A 74 3.33 -18.80 7.81
C THR A 74 4.63 -18.51 7.08
N THR A 75 5.68 -18.08 7.78
CA THR A 75 7.00 -17.94 7.14
C THR A 75 7.59 -19.34 6.94
N GLY A 76 8.10 -19.65 5.75
CA GLY A 76 8.67 -20.97 5.40
C GLY A 76 9.91 -21.39 6.21
N LYS A 77 10.23 -20.68 7.29
CA LYS A 77 11.24 -21.04 8.28
C LYS A 77 10.61 -21.81 9.46
N GLU A 78 9.36 -21.50 9.84
CA GLU A 78 8.68 -22.10 11.00
C GLU A 78 8.22 -23.55 10.75
N VAL A 79 7.88 -23.89 9.49
CA VAL A 79 7.52 -25.27 9.09
C VAL A 79 8.73 -26.21 9.11
N ARG A 80 9.95 -25.66 9.03
CA ARG A 80 11.19 -26.44 9.11
C ARG A 80 11.70 -26.67 10.53
N SER A 81 11.24 -25.89 11.52
CA SER A 81 11.70 -26.05 12.91
C SER A 81 10.90 -27.07 13.73
N THR A 82 9.79 -27.60 13.20
CA THR A 82 9.01 -28.66 13.89
C THR A 82 9.25 -30.06 13.32
N LEU A 83 10.13 -30.20 12.32
CA LEU A 83 10.47 -31.46 11.66
C LEU A 83 11.99 -31.49 11.41
N GLY A 84 12.76 -31.95 12.40
CA GLY A 84 14.13 -32.41 12.18
C GLY A 84 15.22 -31.52 12.78
N GLU A 85 15.50 -31.75 14.06
CA GLU A 85 16.86 -31.69 14.57
C GLU A 85 17.59 -32.96 14.09
N ALA A 86 18.44 -32.83 13.06
CA ALA A 86 19.55 -33.74 12.74
C ALA A 86 20.28 -33.23 11.48
N ASP A 87 21.40 -32.56 11.74
CA ASP A 87 22.71 -32.72 11.11
C ASP A 87 22.98 -32.46 9.60
N LEU A 88 24.13 -31.83 9.38
CA LEU A 88 24.97 -31.72 8.17
C LEU A 88 24.61 -30.71 7.04
N SER A 89 25.29 -29.57 7.14
CA SER A 89 26.14 -28.89 6.12
C SER A 89 25.93 -29.23 4.62
N THR A 90 25.51 -28.24 3.84
CA THR A 90 26.26 -27.70 2.69
C THR A 90 25.72 -26.30 2.40
N ALA A 91 26.57 -25.29 2.45
CA ALA A 91 26.22 -23.91 2.16
C ALA A 91 25.74 -23.76 0.70
N PRO A 92 24.74 -22.89 0.46
CA PRO A 92 24.72 -22.11 -0.76
C PRO A 92 24.78 -20.62 -0.43
N THR A 93 25.76 -19.97 -1.05
CA THR A 93 25.81 -18.59 -1.54
C THR A 93 24.69 -17.65 -1.04
N PRO A 94 25.01 -16.55 -0.33
CA PRO A 94 24.04 -15.55 0.04
C PRO A 94 23.69 -14.70 -1.20
N GLU A 95 22.81 -15.20 -2.06
CA GLU A 95 22.06 -14.29 -2.93
C GLU A 95 21.23 -13.37 -2.03
N LEU A 96 21.45 -12.07 -2.20
CA LEU A 96 20.94 -10.95 -1.43
C LEU A 96 19.41 -10.80 -1.55
N SER A 97 18.67 -11.82 -1.13
CA SER A 97 17.31 -11.63 -0.66
C SER A 97 17.42 -11.05 0.74
N LEU A 98 17.64 -9.74 0.84
CA LEU A 98 17.48 -9.02 2.10
C LEU A 98 16.10 -9.42 2.66
N PRO A 99 16.04 -10.19 3.76
CA PRO A 99 14.79 -10.47 4.43
C PRO A 99 14.38 -9.12 5.00
N VAL A 100 13.42 -8.44 4.35
CA VAL A 100 12.91 -7.16 4.82
C VAL A 100 12.36 -7.37 6.23
N ASP A 101 13.18 -6.90 7.17
CA ASP A 101 12.98 -6.66 8.59
C ASP A 101 12.09 -7.64 9.36
N GLN A 102 12.78 -8.42 10.21
CA GLN A 102 12.23 -8.92 11.46
C GLN A 102 12.03 -7.73 12.44
N SER A 103 11.09 -6.85 12.13
CA SER A 103 10.57 -5.88 13.10
C SER A 103 9.52 -6.55 13.98
N PRO A 104 9.47 -6.29 15.31
CA PRO A 104 8.65 -7.06 16.22
C PRO A 104 7.14 -6.91 15.89
N VAL A 105 6.56 -7.99 15.36
CA VAL A 105 5.25 -8.55 15.76
C VAL A 105 3.99 -7.70 15.49
N THR A 106 4.10 -6.44 15.06
CA THR A 106 2.95 -5.57 14.77
C THR A 106 2.83 -5.27 13.28
N GLY A 107 3.03 -6.29 12.44
CA GLY A 107 2.93 -6.17 10.98
C GLY A 107 1.48 -6.33 10.48
N LEU A 108 1.14 -5.59 9.44
CA LEU A 108 -0.09 -5.79 8.68
C LEU A 108 0.27 -6.47 7.35
N TRP A 109 -0.25 -7.67 7.09
CA TRP A 109 0.01 -8.40 5.84
C TRP A 109 -1.19 -8.28 4.90
N LEU A 110 -0.98 -7.69 3.73
CA LEU A 110 -2.02 -7.44 2.75
C LEU A 110 -1.95 -8.41 1.56
N GLY A 111 -3.03 -9.18 1.39
CA GLY A 111 -3.34 -9.95 0.19
C GLY A 111 -4.38 -9.26 -0.68
N LEU A 112 -4.20 -9.30 -2.00
CA LEU A 112 -5.11 -8.68 -2.97
C LEU A 112 -5.64 -9.73 -3.95
N VAL A 113 -6.95 -9.93 -3.96
CA VAL A 113 -7.63 -10.86 -4.86
C VAL A 113 -8.53 -10.07 -5.82
N VAL A 114 -8.04 -9.87 -7.04
CA VAL A 114 -8.79 -9.19 -8.12
C VAL A 114 -9.00 -10.19 -9.28
N PRO A 115 -10.13 -10.92 -9.31
CA PRO A 115 -10.39 -11.93 -10.33
C PRO A 115 -10.48 -11.33 -11.75
N LYS A 116 -9.95 -12.06 -12.74
CA LYS A 116 -10.03 -11.65 -14.16
C LYS A 116 -11.48 -11.49 -14.65
N ARG A 117 -12.41 -12.30 -14.11
CA ARG A 117 -13.85 -12.24 -14.43
C ARG A 117 -14.51 -10.91 -14.04
N HIS A 118 -14.07 -10.31 -12.94
CA HIS A 118 -14.69 -9.09 -12.37
C HIS A 118 -14.03 -7.80 -12.91
N ALA A 119 -12.79 -7.90 -13.37
CA ALA A 119 -12.06 -6.81 -14.02
C ALA A 119 -11.35 -7.35 -15.27
N LYS A 120 -12.09 -7.44 -16.38
CA LYS A 120 -11.59 -8.04 -17.65
C LYS A 120 -10.38 -7.29 -18.21
N ARG A 121 -10.37 -5.95 -18.14
CA ARG A 121 -9.28 -5.09 -18.64
C ARG A 121 -8.11 -5.04 -17.64
N ALA A 122 -6.89 -5.22 -18.13
CA ALA A 122 -5.69 -5.20 -17.29
C ALA A 122 -5.49 -3.85 -16.57
N VAL A 123 -5.70 -2.73 -17.28
CA VAL A 123 -5.59 -1.37 -16.74
C VAL A 123 -6.49 -1.18 -15.52
N THR A 124 -7.73 -1.66 -15.58
CA THR A 124 -8.67 -1.62 -14.46
C THR A 124 -8.16 -2.42 -13.27
N ARG A 125 -7.64 -3.64 -13.48
CA ARG A 125 -7.04 -4.44 -12.40
C ARG A 125 -5.89 -3.71 -11.73
N THR A 126 -5.01 -3.09 -12.53
CA THR A 126 -3.85 -2.34 -12.02
C THR A 126 -4.28 -1.12 -11.23
N LEU A 127 -5.27 -0.36 -11.73
CA LEU A 127 -5.87 0.77 -11.03
C LEU A 127 -6.45 0.32 -9.68
N LEU A 128 -7.27 -0.73 -9.67
CA LEU A 128 -7.89 -1.25 -8.45
C LEU A 128 -6.83 -1.71 -7.44
N LYS A 129 -5.84 -2.49 -7.87
CA LYS A 129 -4.74 -2.92 -6.98
C LYS A 129 -4.00 -1.72 -6.36
N ARG A 130 -3.72 -0.67 -7.15
CA ARG A 130 -3.07 0.54 -6.65
C ARG A 130 -3.95 1.27 -5.63
N ARG A 131 -5.24 1.45 -5.93
CA ARG A 131 -6.20 2.09 -5.02
C ARG A 131 -6.34 1.32 -3.71
N ILE A 132 -6.47 -0.01 -3.77
CA ILE A 132 -6.53 -0.87 -2.58
C ILE A 132 -5.30 -0.69 -1.70
N ARG A 133 -4.10 -0.76 -2.27
CA ARG A 133 -2.86 -0.52 -1.52
C ARG A 133 -2.82 0.84 -0.87
N ALA A 134 -3.23 1.90 -1.59
CA ALA A 134 -3.23 3.26 -1.07
C ALA A 134 -4.19 3.42 0.12
N ALA A 135 -5.42 2.88 0.05
CA ALA A 135 -6.36 3.01 1.16
C ALA A 135 -5.95 2.19 2.39
N VAL A 136 -5.41 0.99 2.19
CA VAL A 136 -4.90 0.19 3.31
C VAL A 136 -3.70 0.88 3.95
N ALA A 137 -2.77 1.43 3.16
CA ALA A 137 -1.64 2.19 3.69
C ALA A 137 -2.09 3.41 4.51
N GLY A 138 -3.12 4.13 4.06
CA GLY A 138 -3.71 5.25 4.82
C GLY A 138 -4.40 4.82 6.12
N ALA A 139 -4.97 3.63 6.16
CA ALA A 139 -5.64 3.08 7.34
C ALA A 139 -4.71 2.23 8.23
N ALA A 140 -3.48 1.95 7.81
CA ALA A 140 -2.60 0.93 8.40
C ALA A 140 -2.33 1.18 9.90
N THR A 141 -2.21 2.44 10.33
CA THR A 141 -1.99 2.80 11.74
C THR A 141 -3.20 2.52 12.64
N SER A 142 -4.41 2.47 12.07
CA SER A 142 -5.65 2.22 12.81
C SER A 142 -6.17 0.78 12.70
N LEU A 143 -5.57 -0.02 11.81
CA LEU A 143 -5.96 -1.42 11.61
C LEU A 143 -5.16 -2.33 12.54
N PRO A 144 -5.79 -3.36 13.12
CA PRO A 144 -5.09 -4.41 13.84
C PRO A 144 -4.00 -5.07 13.02
N ALA A 145 -2.92 -5.44 13.71
CA ALA A 145 -1.92 -6.34 13.17
C ALA A 145 -2.57 -7.70 12.83
N GLY A 146 -2.11 -8.31 11.74
CA GLY A 146 -2.65 -9.56 11.26
C GLY A 146 -2.71 -9.67 9.74
N LEU A 147 -3.39 -10.71 9.27
CA LEU A 147 -3.59 -10.97 7.86
C LEU A 147 -4.85 -10.30 7.36
N TRP A 148 -4.72 -9.54 6.28
CA TRP A 148 -5.79 -8.83 5.61
C TRP A 148 -5.87 -9.25 4.16
N VAL A 149 -7.05 -9.65 3.70
CA VAL A 149 -7.29 -9.95 2.28
C VAL A 149 -8.44 -9.12 1.77
N VAL A 150 -8.17 -8.33 0.72
CA VAL A 150 -9.20 -7.60 -0.02
C VAL A 150 -9.55 -8.39 -1.28
N ARG A 151 -10.81 -8.77 -1.41
CA ARG A 151 -11.33 -9.48 -2.57
C ARG A 151 -12.34 -8.62 -3.33
N LEU A 152 -12.15 -8.50 -4.64
CA LEU A 152 -13.18 -7.98 -5.54
C LEU A 152 -14.26 -9.06 -5.74
N ARG A 153 -15.51 -8.76 -5.41
CA ARG A 153 -16.66 -9.70 -5.50
C ARG A 153 -17.56 -9.47 -6.70
N SER A 154 -17.65 -8.25 -7.21
CA SER A 154 -18.56 -7.84 -8.28
C SER A 154 -17.80 -7.08 -9.37
N PRO A 155 -18.17 -7.21 -10.66
CA PRO A 155 -17.63 -6.37 -11.71
C PRO A 155 -18.14 -4.93 -11.61
N PHE A 156 -17.32 -3.97 -12.04
CA PHE A 156 -17.79 -2.61 -12.32
C PHE A 156 -18.52 -2.60 -13.66
N ALA A 157 -19.75 -2.08 -13.69
CA ALA A 157 -20.63 -2.12 -14.86
C ALA A 157 -20.01 -1.39 -16.07
N ARG A 158 -19.89 -2.08 -17.21
CA ARG A 158 -19.24 -1.55 -18.42
C ARG A 158 -20.05 -0.40 -19.04
N THR A 159 -21.36 -0.38 -18.81
CA THR A 159 -22.30 0.65 -19.24
C THR A 159 -22.09 1.97 -18.50
N GLU A 160 -21.73 1.90 -17.22
CA GLU A 160 -21.51 3.08 -16.38
C GLU A 160 -20.09 3.65 -16.51
N PHE A 161 -19.13 2.81 -16.91
CA PHE A 161 -17.71 3.18 -17.00
C PHE A 161 -17.14 2.90 -18.41
N ILE A 162 -17.50 3.76 -19.36
CA ILE A 162 -17.13 3.65 -20.78
C ILE A 162 -15.60 3.60 -20.98
N SER A 163 -14.85 4.42 -20.24
CA SER A 163 -13.37 4.37 -20.23
C SER A 163 -12.82 3.58 -19.05
N ALA A 164 -11.91 2.63 -19.35
CA ALA A 164 -11.24 1.77 -18.38
C ALA A 164 -10.36 2.53 -17.36
N ALA A 165 -10.01 3.77 -17.71
CA ALA A 165 -9.23 4.70 -16.89
C ALA A 165 -10.05 5.93 -16.49
N SER A 166 -11.38 5.89 -16.66
CA SER A 166 -12.25 7.01 -16.28
C SER A 166 -12.02 7.38 -14.83
N GLU A 167 -11.82 8.67 -14.57
CA GLU A 167 -11.74 9.18 -13.20
C GLU A 167 -12.96 8.78 -12.38
N ARG A 168 -14.14 8.66 -13.02
CA ARG A 168 -15.38 8.22 -12.37
C ARG A 168 -15.24 6.82 -11.74
N LEU A 169 -14.61 5.88 -12.43
CA LEU A 169 -14.34 4.54 -11.90
C LEU A 169 -13.35 4.61 -10.74
N GLY A 170 -12.30 5.42 -10.89
CA GLY A 170 -11.30 5.59 -9.85
C GLY A 170 -11.85 6.24 -8.58
N ARG A 171 -12.76 7.22 -8.71
CA ARG A 171 -13.47 7.88 -7.61
C ARG A 171 -14.43 6.93 -6.93
N ALA A 172 -15.34 6.28 -7.68
CA ALA A 172 -16.28 5.30 -7.12
C ALA A 172 -15.56 4.17 -6.36
N ALA A 173 -14.49 3.62 -6.94
CA ALA A 173 -13.67 2.60 -6.26
C ALA A 173 -12.96 3.14 -5.02
N ALA A 174 -12.52 4.41 -5.01
CA ALA A 174 -11.90 5.04 -3.86
C ALA A 174 -12.91 5.34 -2.74
N ASP A 175 -14.12 5.77 -3.09
CA ASP A 175 -15.20 6.07 -2.14
C ASP A 175 -15.65 4.79 -1.43
N GLU A 176 -15.91 3.72 -2.20
CA GLU A 176 -16.23 2.41 -1.62
C GLU A 176 -15.12 1.86 -0.75
N LEU A 177 -13.88 2.01 -1.19
CA LEU A 177 -12.74 1.49 -0.44
C LEU A 177 -12.50 2.29 0.85
N SER A 178 -12.72 3.61 0.82
CA SER A 178 -12.70 4.46 2.02
C SER A 178 -13.77 4.03 3.02
N LEU A 179 -15.01 3.78 2.54
CA LEU A 179 -16.09 3.24 3.37
C LEU A 179 -15.75 1.85 3.94
N LEU A 180 -15.15 0.98 3.13
CA LEU A 180 -14.72 -0.35 3.53
C LEU A 180 -13.68 -0.27 4.66
N MET A 181 -12.67 0.60 4.52
CA MET A 181 -11.64 0.81 5.54
C MET A 181 -12.21 1.43 6.82
N ALA A 182 -13.06 2.46 6.71
CA ALA A 182 -13.71 3.08 7.87
C ALA A 182 -14.54 2.07 8.66
N THR A 183 -15.31 1.22 7.97
CA THR A 183 -16.07 0.13 8.60
C THR A 183 -15.16 -0.89 9.28
N ALA A 184 -14.02 -1.20 8.67
CA ALA A 184 -13.06 -2.15 9.22
C ALA A 184 -12.39 -1.63 10.50
N VAL A 185 -12.02 -0.36 10.52
CA VAL A 185 -11.45 0.34 11.69
C VAL A 185 -12.47 0.43 12.81
N ALA A 186 -13.73 0.78 12.51
CA ALA A 186 -14.80 0.83 13.50
C ALA A 186 -15.10 -0.54 14.15
N ARG A 187 -14.90 -1.63 13.40
CA ARG A 187 -15.04 -3.02 13.88
C ARG A 187 -13.74 -3.57 14.46
N SER A 188 -12.73 -2.73 14.68
CA SER A 188 -11.53 -3.13 15.40
C SER A 188 -11.84 -3.29 16.88
N PRO A 189 -11.72 -4.50 17.47
CA PRO A 189 -11.64 -4.58 18.93
C PRO A 189 -10.40 -3.78 19.33
N ARG A 190 -10.59 -2.83 20.23
CA ARG A 190 -9.50 -2.08 20.86
C ARG A 190 -8.82 -2.95 21.88
#